data_AF-M7ZLM1-F1
#
_entry.id   AF-M7ZLM1-F1
#
_cell.length_a   1.000
_cell.length_b   1.000
_cell.length_c   1.000
_cell.angle_alpha   90.00
_cell.angle_beta   90.00
_cell.angle_gamma   90.00
#
_symmetry.space_group_name_H-M   'P 1'
#
loop_
_entity.id
_entity.type
_entity.pdbx_description
1 polymer ?
#
loop_
_entity_poly.entity_id
_entity_poly.type
_entity_poly.pdbx_seq_one_letter_code
_entity_poly.pdbx_strand_id
1 'polypeptide(L)'
;MAPGGFVDWRGKAINKEVHGGVRAAWFLYVLTVVTNVVIVPNLLNLVTYLHRTMHMGVSGSATTATNFIGATSGFALIGAFLSDSNITRSRTMLLFGPFMFLGYGLLALQAYLPSLHPPPCNSEAEVRVTTVATMTGYVAE
;
A
#
# COMPACT_ATOMS: atom_id res chain seq x y z
N MET A 1 -22.71 -28.89 28.65
CA MET A 1 -22.52 -27.72 29.52
C MET A 1 -21.06 -27.72 29.96
N ALA A 2 -20.19 -26.97 29.27
CA ALA A 2 -18.75 -26.96 29.56
C ALA A 2 -18.43 -25.86 30.60
N PRO A 3 -17.77 -26.17 31.72
CA PRO A 3 -17.45 -25.20 32.76
C PRO A 3 -16.12 -24.52 32.40
N GLY A 4 -16.15 -23.54 31.49
CA GLY A 4 -14.95 -22.83 31.07
C GLY A 4 -15.31 -21.48 30.50
N GLY A 5 -15.50 -20.47 31.36
CA GLY A 5 -15.68 -19.09 30.94
C GLY A 5 -14.43 -18.56 30.24
N PHE A 6 -14.62 -17.66 29.27
CA PHE A 6 -13.51 -17.01 28.58
C PHE A 6 -12.63 -16.25 29.59
N VAL A 7 -11.31 -16.44 29.50
CA VAL A 7 -10.31 -15.80 30.37
C VAL A 7 -9.53 -14.74 29.60
N ASP A 8 -9.18 -13.65 30.29
CA ASP A 8 -8.38 -12.55 29.77
C ASP A 8 -6.94 -13.00 29.50
N TRP A 9 -6.15 -12.20 28.77
CA TRP A 9 -4.71 -12.42 28.54
C TRP A 9 -3.87 -12.47 29.84
N ARG A 10 -4.47 -12.17 30.99
CA ARG A 10 -3.89 -12.28 32.35
C ARG A 10 -4.50 -13.44 33.17
N GLY A 11 -5.25 -14.35 32.55
CA GLY A 11 -5.87 -15.51 33.21
C GLY A 11 -7.04 -15.17 34.14
N LYS A 12 -7.52 -13.92 34.18
CA LYS A 12 -8.70 -13.51 34.95
C LYS A 12 -9.98 -13.79 34.15
N ALA A 13 -11.08 -14.12 34.81
CA ALA A 13 -12.38 -14.29 34.13
C ALA A 13 -12.80 -12.99 33.40
N ILE A 14 -13.30 -13.12 32.16
CA ILE A 14 -13.75 -11.98 31.36
C ILE A 14 -14.99 -11.36 31.97
N ASN A 15 -14.91 -10.06 32.29
CA ASN A 15 -16.07 -9.26 32.64
C ASN A 15 -16.63 -8.58 31.39
N LYS A 16 -17.84 -8.96 30.95
CA LYS A 16 -18.47 -8.44 29.71
C LYS A 16 -18.73 -6.92 29.72
N GLU A 17 -18.72 -6.28 30.90
CA GLU A 17 -18.91 -4.84 31.04
C GLU A 17 -17.61 -4.03 30.83
N VAL A 18 -16.45 -4.68 31.00
CA VAL A 18 -15.11 -4.04 30.96
C VAL A 18 -14.29 -4.53 29.77
N HIS A 19 -14.43 -5.80 29.40
CA HIS A 19 -13.66 -6.47 28.34
C HIS A 19 -14.48 -6.58 27.06
N GLY A 20 -14.18 -5.70 26.10
CA GLY A 20 -14.87 -5.62 24.81
C GLY A 20 -16.12 -4.74 24.86
N GLY A 21 -16.58 -4.30 23.68
CA GLY A 21 -17.77 -3.45 23.58
C GLY A 21 -17.83 -2.63 22.29
N VAL A 22 -18.92 -1.88 22.14
CA VAL A 22 -19.21 -1.04 20.96
C VAL A 22 -18.10 -0.03 20.64
N ARG A 23 -17.35 0.44 21.65
CA ARG A 23 -16.22 1.35 21.46
C ARG A 23 -15.05 0.69 20.73
N ALA A 24 -14.72 -0.56 21.06
CA ALA A 24 -13.68 -1.31 20.36
C ALA A 24 -14.14 -1.68 18.94
N ALA A 25 -15.40 -2.05 18.78
CA ALA A 25 -15.99 -2.31 17.46
C ALA A 25 -15.94 -1.07 16.55
N TRP A 26 -16.28 0.11 17.08
CA TRP A 26 -16.18 1.38 16.36
C TRP A 26 -14.74 1.70 15.94
N PHE A 27 -13.77 1.50 16.85
CA PHE A 27 -12.36 1.69 16.53
C PHE A 27 -11.90 0.81 15.36
N LEU A 28 -12.25 -0.48 15.39
CA LEU A 28 -11.95 -1.41 14.29
C LEU A 28 -12.64 -0.97 13.00
N TYR A 29 -13.90 -0.54 13.07
CA TYR A 29 -14.64 -0.07 11.92
C TYR A 29 -13.98 1.15 11.26
N VAL A 30 -13.63 2.17 12.05
CA VAL A 30 -12.92 3.36 11.55
C VAL A 30 -11.58 2.96 10.91
N LEU A 31 -10.80 2.08 11.55
CA LEU A 31 -9.53 1.63 10.99
C LEU A 31 -9.72 0.90 9.65
N THR A 32 -10.74 0.05 9.54
CA THR A 32 -11.09 -0.64 8.29
C THR A 32 -11.50 0.35 7.21
N VAL A 33 -12.32 1.36 7.53
CA VAL A 33 -12.73 2.39 6.57
C VAL A 33 -11.51 3.17 6.07
N VAL A 34 -10.65 3.66 6.97
CA VAL A 34 -9.44 4.40 6.61
C VAL A 34 -8.53 3.56 5.71
N THR A 35 -8.37 2.27 6.02
CA THR A 35 -7.56 1.35 5.23
C THR A 35 -8.12 1.17 3.82
N ASN A 36 -9.44 1.01 3.68
CA ASN A 36 -10.08 0.89 2.36
C ASN A 36 -9.98 2.16 1.52
N VAL A 37 -10.09 3.33 2.16
CA VAL A 37 -9.92 4.63 1.49
C VAL A 37 -8.53 4.78 0.88
N VAL A 38 -7.51 4.12 1.43
CA VAL A 38 -6.14 4.15 0.90
C VAL A 38 -5.89 3.06 -0.14
N ILE A 39 -6.39 1.84 0.08
CA ILE A 39 -6.12 0.70 -0.80
C ILE A 39 -6.81 0.85 -2.16
N VAL A 40 -8.07 1.27 -2.19
CA VAL A 40 -8.86 1.32 -3.43
C VAL A 40 -8.24 2.28 -4.46
N PRO A 41 -7.89 3.54 -4.11
CA PRO A 41 -7.25 4.45 -5.06
C PRO A 41 -5.85 4.00 -5.49
N ASN A 42 -5.08 3.41 -4.56
CA ASN A 42 -3.73 2.92 -4.87
C ASN A 42 -3.79 1.81 -5.93
N LEU A 43 -4.68 0.83 -5.75
CA LEU A 43 -4.84 -0.28 -6.69
C LEU A 43 -5.25 0.20 -8.10
N LEU A 44 -6.12 1.20 -8.18
CA LEU A 44 -6.62 1.72 -9.46
C LEU A 44 -5.64 2.68 -10.15
N ASN A 45 -4.89 3.48 -9.39
CA ASN A 45 -4.11 4.58 -9.95
C ASN A 45 -2.59 4.29 -10.02
N LEU A 46 -2.08 3.28 -9.29
CA LEU A 46 -0.63 3.02 -9.24
C LEU A 46 -0.03 2.67 -10.61
N VAL A 47 -0.73 1.85 -11.41
CA VAL A 47 -0.26 1.50 -12.77
C VAL A 47 -0.24 2.72 -13.68
N THR A 48 -1.30 3.53 -13.63
CA THR A 48 -1.40 4.77 -14.43
C THR A 48 -0.36 5.80 -14.00
N TYR A 49 -0.09 5.92 -12.70
CA TYR A 49 0.96 6.78 -12.14
C TYR A 49 2.36 6.35 -12.61
N LEU A 50 2.69 5.05 -12.54
CA LEU A 50 3.98 4.54 -13.00
C LEU A 50 4.18 4.73 -14.51
N HIS A 51 3.11 4.52 -15.28
CA HIS A 51 3.18 4.67 -16.73
C HIS A 51 3.24 6.13 -17.19
N ARG A 52 2.34 7.00 -16.66
CA ARG A 52 2.23 8.39 -17.12
C ARG A 52 3.21 9.35 -16.45
N THR A 53 3.48 9.17 -15.16
CA THR A 53 4.27 10.13 -14.37
C THR A 53 5.73 9.69 -14.26
N MET A 54 6.00 8.39 -14.09
CA MET A 54 7.36 7.85 -13.99
C MET A 54 7.94 7.41 -15.34
N HIS A 55 7.22 7.62 -16.45
CA HIS A 55 7.60 7.25 -17.83
C HIS A 55 8.10 5.80 -17.98
N MET A 56 7.59 4.88 -17.16
CA MET A 56 7.92 3.46 -17.29
C MET A 56 7.09 2.82 -18.41
N GLY A 57 7.68 1.88 -19.15
CA GLY A 57 6.94 1.08 -20.13
C GLY A 57 5.75 0.34 -19.49
N VAL A 58 4.70 0.06 -20.28
CA VAL A 58 3.46 -0.59 -19.81
C VAL A 58 3.75 -1.90 -19.07
N SER A 59 4.68 -2.72 -19.58
CA SER A 59 5.09 -3.99 -18.97
C SER A 59 5.84 -3.78 -17.64
N GLY A 60 6.74 -2.81 -17.57
CA GLY A 60 7.48 -2.47 -16.36
C GLY A 60 6.57 -1.93 -15.25
N SER A 61 5.62 -1.07 -15.62
CA SER A 61 4.64 -0.49 -14.69
C SER A 61 3.75 -1.56 -14.06
N ALA A 62 3.21 -2.49 -14.86
CA ALA A 62 2.38 -3.58 -14.36
C ALA A 62 3.17 -4.56 -13.46
N THR A 63 4.43 -4.84 -13.81
CA THR A 63 5.32 -5.69 -13.01
C THR A 63 5.62 -5.07 -11.65
N THR A 64 5.95 -3.78 -11.62
CA THR A 64 6.21 -3.05 -10.37
C THR A 64 4.98 -2.97 -9.49
N ALA A 65 3.80 -2.68 -10.06
CA ALA A 65 2.55 -2.67 -9.31
C ALA A 65 2.21 -4.06 -8.73
N THR A 66 2.41 -5.12 -9.51
CA THR A 66 2.20 -6.50 -9.05
C THR A 66 3.17 -6.88 -7.93
N ASN A 67 4.45 -6.52 -8.06
CA ASN A 67 5.45 -6.74 -7.01
C ASN A 67 5.10 -5.98 -5.73
N PHE A 68 4.58 -4.76 -5.84
CA PHE A 68 4.10 -3.99 -4.69
C PHE A 68 2.93 -4.69 -3.97
N ILE A 69 1.90 -5.12 -4.72
CA ILE A 69 0.76 -5.86 -4.15
C ILE A 69 1.24 -7.18 -3.52
N GLY A 70 2.15 -7.90 -4.18
CA GLY A 70 2.75 -9.12 -3.64
C GLY A 70 3.50 -8.89 -2.33
N ALA A 71 4.31 -7.82 -2.26
CA ALA A 71 5.01 -7.45 -1.03
C ALA A 71 4.04 -7.10 0.10
N THR A 72 3.00 -6.29 -0.17
CA THR A 72 1.99 -5.95 0.86
C THR A 72 1.25 -7.19 1.38
N SER A 73 0.99 -8.17 0.51
CA SER A 73 0.40 -9.46 0.89
C SER A 73 1.33 -10.27 1.79
N GLY A 74 2.64 -10.29 1.49
CA GLY A 74 3.64 -10.91 2.36
C GLY A 74 3.73 -10.27 3.75
N PHE A 75 3.73 -8.94 3.81
CA PHE A 75 3.67 -8.21 5.09
C PHE A 75 2.39 -8.50 5.88
N ALA A 76 1.25 -8.65 5.20
CA ALA A 76 -0.01 -9.02 5.84
C ALA A 76 0.06 -10.43 6.47
N LEU A 77 0.69 -11.39 5.80
CA LEU A 77 0.92 -12.73 6.35
C LEU A 77 1.81 -12.70 7.60
N ILE A 78 2.88 -11.91 7.58
CA ILE A 78 3.75 -11.72 8.75
C ILE A 78 2.96 -11.08 9.90
N GLY A 79 2.14 -10.06 9.62
CA GLY A 79 1.29 -9.41 10.61
C GLY A 79 0.25 -10.35 11.22
N ALA A 80 -0.36 -11.20 10.40
CA ALA A 80 -1.29 -12.23 10.85
C ALA A 80 -0.59 -13.26 11.74
N PHE A 81 0.56 -13.78 11.31
CA PHE A 81 1.35 -14.72 12.10
C PHE A 81 1.78 -14.14 13.44
N LEU A 82 2.19 -12.86 13.49
CA LEU A 82 2.53 -12.19 14.74
C LEU A 82 1.31 -12.03 15.65
N SER A 83 0.14 -11.69 15.09
CA SER A 83 -1.11 -11.57 15.84
C SER A 83 -1.55 -12.90 16.47
N ASP A 84 -1.25 -14.01 15.83
CA ASP A 84 -1.60 -15.36 16.32
C ASP A 84 -0.53 -15.93 17.28
N SER A 85 0.75 -15.58 17.08
CA SER A 85 1.88 -16.18 17.80
C SER A 85 2.24 -15.46 19.11
N ASN A 86 2.16 -14.13 19.19
CA ASN A 86 2.71 -13.41 20.33
C ASN A 86 1.93 -12.14 20.68
N ILE A 87 1.61 -12.02 21.99
CA ILE A 87 1.09 -10.81 22.64
C ILE A 87 -0.35 -10.46 22.22
N THR A 88 -1.23 -10.30 23.21
CA THR A 88 -2.62 -9.82 23.08
C THR A 88 -2.83 -8.97 21.83
N ARG A 89 -3.70 -9.45 20.93
CA ARG A 89 -4.13 -8.87 19.63
C ARG A 89 -4.18 -7.33 19.55
N SER A 90 -4.36 -6.65 20.67
CA SER A 90 -4.30 -5.19 20.79
C SER A 90 -2.91 -4.59 20.58
N ARG A 91 -1.83 -5.23 21.04
CA ARG A 91 -0.47 -4.67 20.97
C ARG A 91 0.13 -4.78 19.57
N THR A 92 -0.15 -5.88 18.85
CA THR A 92 0.27 -6.05 17.46
C THR A 92 -0.38 -5.00 16.57
N MET A 93 -1.68 -4.77 16.76
CA MET A 93 -2.44 -3.74 16.05
C MET A 93 -1.95 -2.31 16.33
N LEU A 94 -1.57 -2.02 17.57
CA LEU A 94 -1.01 -0.72 17.96
C LEU A 94 0.38 -0.45 17.39
N LEU A 95 1.20 -1.49 17.15
CA LEU A 95 2.54 -1.32 16.57
C LEU A 95 2.53 -1.34 15.05
N PHE A 96 1.80 -2.28 14.43
CA PHE A 96 1.74 -2.41 12.97
C PHE A 96 0.86 -1.36 12.30
N GLY A 97 -0.22 -0.92 12.96
CA GLY A 97 -1.12 0.12 12.45
C GLY A 97 -0.39 1.41 12.00
N PRO A 98 0.38 2.09 12.87
CA PRO A 98 1.12 3.29 12.49
C PRO A 98 2.23 3.00 11.47
N PHE A 99 2.85 1.82 11.50
CA PHE A 99 3.86 1.44 10.51
C PHE A 99 3.26 1.33 9.10
N MET A 100 2.06 0.76 9.00
CA MET A 100 1.31 0.68 7.76
C MET A 100 0.84 2.06 7.29
N PHE A 101 0.36 2.90 8.21
CA PHE A 101 -0.01 4.29 7.91
C PHE A 101 1.19 5.11 7.40
N LEU A 102 2.37 4.95 8.00
CA LEU A 102 3.61 5.55 7.52
C LEU A 102 3.95 5.05 6.12
N GLY A 103 3.88 3.75 5.85
CA GLY A 103 4.16 3.20 4.51
C GLY A 103 3.30 3.84 3.41
N TYR A 104 1.99 3.94 3.63
CA TYR A 104 1.09 4.62 2.70
C TYR A 104 1.28 6.14 2.67
N GLY A 105 1.60 6.77 3.81
CA GLY A 105 1.92 8.19 3.89
C GLY A 105 3.17 8.55 3.08
N LEU A 106 4.21 7.73 3.13
CA LEU A 106 5.41 7.90 2.30
C LEU A 106 5.08 7.77 0.82
N LEU A 107 4.24 6.81 0.42
CA LEU A 107 3.79 6.68 -0.98
C LEU A 107 3.04 7.92 -1.46
N ALA A 108 2.13 8.44 -0.63
CA ALA A 108 1.40 9.67 -0.94
C ALA A 108 2.34 10.88 -1.02
N LEU A 109 3.32 10.97 -0.12
CA LEU A 109 4.30 12.06 -0.12
C LEU A 109 5.20 12.02 -1.36
N GLN A 110 5.65 10.83 -1.77
CA GLN A 110 6.42 10.65 -3.01
C GLN A 110 5.60 11.02 -4.25
N ALA A 111 4.31 10.70 -4.26
CA ALA A 111 3.42 11.10 -5.35
C ALA A 111 3.14 12.61 -5.37
N TYR A 112 3.17 13.27 -4.22
CA TYR A 112 2.90 14.70 -4.09
C TYR A 112 4.12 15.58 -4.38
N LEU A 113 5.34 15.13 -4.03
CA LEU A 113 6.56 15.90 -4.22
C LEU A 113 7.08 15.76 -5.66
N PRO A 114 6.94 16.79 -6.53
CA PRO A 114 7.37 16.71 -7.93
C PRO A 114 8.90 16.64 -8.07
N SER A 115 9.64 16.94 -7.01
CA SER A 115 11.11 16.84 -6.99
C SER A 115 11.61 15.40 -6.96
N LEU A 116 10.76 14.41 -6.68
CA LEU A 116 11.08 12.99 -6.80
C LEU A 116 10.60 12.38 -8.12
N HIS A 117 9.93 13.17 -8.98
CA HIS A 117 9.57 12.72 -10.32
C HIS A 117 10.72 12.96 -11.29
N PRO A 118 10.89 12.07 -12.28
CA PRO A 118 11.78 12.37 -13.39
C PRO A 118 11.32 13.68 -14.06
N PRO A 119 12.25 14.54 -14.50
CA PRO A 119 11.89 15.76 -15.20
C PRO A 119 10.97 15.42 -16.37
N PRO A 120 9.94 16.24 -16.66
CA PRO A 120 9.00 15.95 -17.73
C PRO A 120 9.77 15.76 -19.03
N CYS A 121 9.69 14.56 -19.61
CA CYS A 121 10.26 14.29 -20.92
C CYS A 121 9.38 15.03 -21.94
N ASN A 122 9.95 16.05 -22.58
CA ASN A 122 9.39 16.64 -23.79
C ASN A 122 9.51 15.60 -24.92
N SER A 123 8.50 14.74 -25.05
CA SER A 123 8.35 13.78 -26.15
C SER A 123 8.32 14.46 -27.54
N GLU A 124 8.15 15.78 -27.59
CA GLU A 124 8.28 16.58 -28.82
C GLU A 124 9.72 16.70 -29.34
N ALA A 125 10.74 16.49 -28.49
CA ALA A 125 12.15 16.55 -28.91
C ALA A 125 12.61 15.22 -29.54
N GLU A 126 12.15 14.08 -29.02
CA GLU A 126 12.56 12.77 -29.53
C GLU A 126 11.95 12.46 -30.89
N VAL A 127 10.67 12.82 -31.11
CA VAL A 127 10.04 12.69 -32.43
C VAL A 127 10.79 13.52 -33.47
N ARG A 128 11.28 14.72 -33.14
CA ARG A 128 12.09 15.51 -34.08
C ARG A 128 13.43 14.83 -34.38
N VAL A 129 14.11 14.24 -33.40
CA VAL A 129 15.40 13.56 -33.64
C VAL A 129 15.21 12.28 -34.46
N THR A 130 14.18 11.48 -34.19
CA THR A 130 13.91 10.26 -34.97
C THR A 130 13.42 10.58 -36.37
N THR A 131 12.58 11.61 -36.56
CA THR A 131 12.09 12.03 -37.89
C THR A 131 13.20 12.67 -38.72
N VAL A 132 14.09 13.47 -38.11
CA VAL A 132 15.27 14.03 -38.81
C VAL A 132 16.25 12.92 -39.18
N ALA A 133 16.53 11.97 -38.29
CA ALA A 133 17.42 10.84 -38.57
C ALA A 133 16.87 9.89 -39.65
N THR A 134 15.54 9.66 -39.69
CA THR A 134 14.92 8.90 -40.80
C THR A 134 14.89 9.69 -42.10
N MET A 135 14.72 11.01 -42.09
CA MET A 135 14.78 11.81 -43.32
C MET A 135 16.20 11.95 -43.89
N THR A 136 17.25 12.03 -43.07
CA THR A 136 18.64 12.08 -43.55
C THR A 136 19.17 10.73 -44.03
N GLY A 137 18.61 9.61 -43.55
CA GLY A 137 18.99 8.26 -43.96
C GLY A 137 18.44 7.82 -45.32
N TYR A 138 17.41 8.51 -45.86
CA TYR A 138 16.85 8.24 -47.19
C TYR A 138 17.48 9.08 -48.32
N VAL A 139 18.39 10.01 -48.00
CA VAL A 139 19.04 10.91 -48.98
C VAL A 139 20.49 10.49 -49.30
N ALA A 140 20.98 9.41 -48.69
CA ALA A 140 22.26 8.80 -49.05
C ALA A 140 22.05 7.53 -49.87
N GLU A 141 21.45 7.70 -51.06
CA GLU A 141 21.84 6.90 -52.23
C GLU A 141 23.18 7.42 -52.78
#